data_AF-A0A077LCV8-F1
#
_entry.id   AF-A0A077LCV8-F1
#
_cell.length_a   1.000
_cell.length_b   1.000
_cell.length_c   1.000
_cell.angle_alpha   90.00
_cell.angle_beta   90.00
_cell.angle_gamma   90.00
#
_symmetry.space_group_name_H-M   'P 1'
#
loop_
_entity.id
_entity.type
_entity.pdbx_description
1 polymer ?
#
loop_
_entity_poly.entity_id
_entity_poly.type
_entity_poly.pdbx_seq_one_letter_code
_entity_poly.pdbx_strand_id
1 'polypeptide(L)'
;MSTEILYHRPALAQRLAKLIMQVAVGSAASSGVFLAAPRRTGKSTFAREDLRPALEAAGAIVLYADLWKDLTKDPGVVIVDAVRETIGRNQGYVTRLAKASGMDKVTVGGLSFSLDKIGMGKDIDLTTALTALSDESRQMIVLMIDEAQHAITTDEGVAALFALKAARDELNSSKHHGLRVVCTGSNRDKLAMLRNSKDQAFFGAAMVPFPTLDRDFVEWFCTHVDLPQPLDPANVFVLFQESGYRPELLGAAADEIRFDLMLAPENVPERFAELVRAQAEELNANLKKVIHSLTPIQSAVIRVMSAKGEDYAPFEAPTMELYAKAMQRAGIDPAEIRVEVPGVQQALIALQEKKLVWKASRGVYAVDENVIVDLLRGDGLLEGLY
;
A
#
# COMPACT_ATOMS: atom_id res chain seq x y z
N MET A 1 -29.25 19.61 5.55
CA MET A 1 -28.78 18.35 4.97
C MET A 1 -27.29 18.27 5.28
N SER A 2 -26.81 17.18 5.86
CA SER A 2 -25.37 16.99 6.06
C SER A 2 -24.73 16.84 4.68
N THR A 3 -23.88 17.78 4.28
CA THR A 3 -23.06 17.64 3.07
C THR A 3 -22.23 16.37 3.25
N GLU A 4 -22.45 15.36 2.42
CA GLU A 4 -21.66 14.13 2.46
C GLU A 4 -20.27 14.46 1.88
N ILE A 5 -19.25 14.47 2.74
CA ILE A 5 -17.88 14.90 2.38
C ILE A 5 -17.05 13.72 1.84
N LEU A 6 -17.55 12.50 1.98
CA LEU A 6 -16.82 11.27 1.68
C LEU A 6 -17.70 10.26 0.92
N TYR A 7 -17.15 9.72 -0.16
CA TYR A 7 -17.74 8.60 -0.87
C TYR A 7 -17.43 7.27 -0.18
N HIS A 8 -18.47 6.56 0.25
CA HIS A 8 -18.37 5.26 0.92
C HIS A 8 -18.59 4.08 -0.04
N ARG A 9 -17.96 2.94 0.24
CA ARG A 9 -18.09 1.69 -0.54
C ARG A 9 -18.57 0.53 0.33
N PRO A 10 -19.77 0.61 0.94
CA PRO A 10 -20.23 -0.35 1.95
C PRO A 10 -20.34 -1.79 1.42
N ALA A 11 -20.77 -1.98 0.17
CA ALA A 11 -20.88 -3.31 -0.43
C ALA A 11 -19.50 -4.00 -0.59
N LEU A 12 -18.47 -3.24 -0.95
CA LEU A 12 -17.09 -3.75 -1.05
C LEU A 12 -16.54 -4.07 0.34
N ALA A 13 -16.76 -3.18 1.31
CA ALA A 13 -16.32 -3.35 2.69
C ALA A 13 -16.94 -4.58 3.35
N GLN A 14 -18.25 -4.77 3.22
CA GLN A 14 -18.95 -5.95 3.75
C GLN A 14 -18.46 -7.24 3.11
N ARG A 15 -18.21 -7.24 1.80
CA ARG A 15 -17.67 -8.40 1.09
C ARG A 15 -16.27 -8.76 1.59
N LEU A 16 -15.38 -7.78 1.72
CA LEU A 16 -14.02 -7.99 2.23
C LEU A 16 -14.04 -8.42 3.70
N ALA A 17 -14.85 -7.79 4.55
CA ALA A 17 -15.01 -8.17 5.94
C ALA A 17 -15.46 -9.64 6.06
N LYS A 18 -16.46 -10.06 5.28
CA LYS A 18 -16.90 -11.46 5.23
C LYS A 18 -15.76 -12.42 4.86
N LEU A 19 -14.95 -12.06 3.86
CA LEU A 19 -13.81 -12.88 3.41
C LEU A 19 -12.71 -12.96 4.48
N ILE A 20 -12.37 -11.84 5.11
CA ILE A 20 -11.32 -11.74 6.14
C ILE A 20 -11.74 -12.53 7.39
N MET A 21 -13.00 -12.40 7.80
CA MET A 21 -13.56 -13.04 9.00
C MET A 21 -13.90 -14.52 8.79
N GLN A 22 -13.78 -15.04 7.57
CA GLN A 22 -14.17 -16.42 7.27
C GLN A 22 -13.27 -17.44 8.01
N VAL A 23 -13.91 -18.34 8.75
CA VAL A 23 -13.30 -19.51 9.39
C VAL A 23 -13.76 -20.74 8.63
N ALA A 24 -12.93 -21.25 7.72
CA ALA A 24 -13.24 -22.44 6.92
C ALA A 24 -12.00 -23.31 6.72
N VAL A 25 -12.19 -24.62 6.62
CA VAL A 25 -11.12 -25.57 6.29
C VAL A 25 -10.52 -25.20 4.93
N GLY A 26 -9.20 -25.02 4.88
CA GLY A 26 -8.49 -24.59 3.66
C GLY A 26 -8.58 -23.09 3.34
N SER A 27 -9.13 -22.25 4.24
CA SER A 27 -9.16 -20.81 4.03
C SER A 27 -7.75 -20.21 4.05
N ALA A 28 -7.39 -19.48 2.99
CA ALA A 28 -6.15 -18.70 2.95
C ALA A 28 -6.21 -17.43 3.83
N ALA A 29 -7.41 -17.01 4.27
CA ALA A 29 -7.59 -15.78 5.04
C ALA A 29 -6.89 -15.83 6.41
N SER A 30 -6.76 -17.02 7.02
CA SER A 30 -5.97 -17.21 8.25
C SER A 30 -4.48 -16.92 8.04
N SER A 31 -3.98 -17.02 6.80
CA SER A 31 -2.61 -16.66 6.44
C SER A 31 -2.45 -15.15 6.16
N GLY A 32 -3.55 -14.43 5.94
CA GLY A 32 -3.60 -12.99 5.70
C GLY A 32 -4.20 -12.61 4.34
N VAL A 33 -4.57 -11.35 4.19
CA VAL A 33 -5.14 -10.77 2.96
C VAL A 33 -4.31 -9.57 2.53
N PHE A 34 -3.82 -9.60 1.29
CA PHE A 34 -2.98 -8.55 0.72
C PHE A 34 -3.73 -7.82 -0.37
N LEU A 35 -3.90 -6.50 -0.21
CA LEU A 35 -4.64 -5.63 -1.10
C LEU A 35 -3.67 -4.69 -1.83
N ALA A 36 -3.43 -4.93 -3.12
CA ALA A 36 -2.55 -4.10 -3.94
C ALA A 36 -3.37 -3.18 -4.85
N ALA A 37 -3.11 -1.88 -4.81
CA ALA A 37 -3.51 -0.93 -5.85
C ALA A 37 -2.60 0.31 -5.86
N PRO A 38 -2.47 1.03 -6.99
CA PRO A 38 -1.57 2.17 -7.12
C PRO A 38 -1.75 3.25 -6.04
N ARG A 39 -0.74 4.11 -5.85
CA ARG A 39 -0.83 5.26 -4.94
C ARG A 39 -2.00 6.17 -5.31
N ARG A 40 -2.56 6.85 -4.30
CA ARG A 40 -3.57 7.90 -4.49
C ARG A 40 -4.86 7.43 -5.18
N THR A 41 -5.27 6.17 -4.96
CA THR A 41 -6.52 5.59 -5.52
C THR A 41 -7.63 5.42 -4.47
N GLY A 42 -7.47 6.01 -3.29
CA GLY A 42 -8.46 5.95 -2.19
C GLY A 42 -8.35 4.73 -1.27
N LYS A 43 -7.29 3.90 -1.38
CA LYS A 43 -7.07 2.69 -0.54
C LYS A 43 -7.14 2.98 0.96
N SER A 44 -6.33 3.93 1.44
CA SER A 44 -6.22 4.23 2.88
C SER A 44 -7.51 4.81 3.44
N THR A 45 -8.20 5.64 2.65
CA THR A 45 -9.53 6.14 3.00
C THR A 45 -10.53 5.00 3.15
N PHE A 46 -10.62 4.10 2.16
CA PHE A 46 -11.47 2.91 2.25
C PHE A 46 -11.10 2.01 3.45
N ALA A 47 -9.81 1.81 3.70
CA ALA A 47 -9.34 1.01 4.82
C ALA A 47 -9.84 1.56 6.17
N ARG A 48 -9.78 2.89 6.36
CA ARG A 48 -10.15 3.58 7.60
C ARG A 48 -11.65 3.79 7.75
N GLU A 49 -12.30 4.24 6.69
CA GLU A 49 -13.66 4.79 6.74
C GLU A 49 -14.73 3.78 6.31
N ASP A 50 -14.34 2.70 5.64
CA ASP A 50 -15.29 1.65 5.20
C ASP A 50 -14.95 0.28 5.79
N LEU A 51 -13.74 -0.24 5.52
CA LEU A 51 -13.38 -1.61 5.86
C LEU A 51 -13.25 -1.82 7.37
N ARG A 52 -12.57 -0.90 8.07
CA ARG A 52 -12.43 -0.98 9.52
C ARG A 52 -13.80 -0.96 10.22
N PRO A 53 -14.72 -0.01 9.96
CA PRO A 53 -16.07 -0.05 10.52
C PRO A 53 -16.83 -1.34 10.18
N ALA A 54 -16.68 -1.86 8.95
CA ALA A 54 -17.34 -3.11 8.55
C ALA A 54 -16.80 -4.34 9.32
N LEU A 55 -15.50 -4.39 9.61
CA LEU A 55 -14.89 -5.44 10.44
C LEU A 55 -15.30 -5.32 11.91
N GLU A 56 -15.33 -4.11 12.46
CA GLU A 56 -15.82 -3.84 13.82
C GLU A 56 -17.31 -4.24 13.95
N ALA A 57 -18.14 -3.89 12.96
CA ALA A 57 -19.54 -4.31 12.89
C ALA A 57 -19.71 -5.84 12.74
N ALA A 58 -18.74 -6.52 12.14
CA ALA A 58 -18.68 -7.99 12.10
C ALA A 58 -18.16 -8.62 13.41
N GLY A 59 -17.90 -7.82 14.46
CA GLY A 59 -17.53 -8.27 15.79
C GLY A 59 -16.03 -8.46 16.01
N ALA A 60 -15.17 -7.94 15.14
CA ALA A 60 -13.73 -7.98 15.29
C ALA A 60 -13.17 -6.84 16.15
N ILE A 61 -12.03 -7.07 16.80
CA ILE A 61 -11.17 -5.99 17.29
C ILE A 61 -10.22 -5.60 16.16
N VAL A 62 -10.31 -4.35 15.69
CA VAL A 62 -9.48 -3.86 14.59
C VAL A 62 -8.34 -3.00 15.11
N LEU A 63 -7.11 -3.38 14.75
CA LEU A 63 -5.89 -2.60 14.95
C LEU A 63 -5.45 -2.03 13.61
N TYR A 64 -4.96 -0.80 13.60
CA TYR A 64 -4.56 -0.13 12.36
C TYR A 64 -3.18 0.53 12.52
N ALA A 65 -2.22 0.07 11.72
CA ALA A 65 -0.86 0.60 11.63
C ALA A 65 -0.66 1.21 10.24
N ASP A 66 -0.31 2.49 10.15
CA ASP A 66 0.04 3.16 8.89
C ASP A 66 1.54 3.42 8.85
N LEU A 67 2.26 2.62 8.05
CA LEU A 67 3.71 2.68 7.95
C LEU A 67 4.21 3.88 7.13
N TRP A 68 3.31 4.62 6.47
CA TRP A 68 3.64 5.78 5.64
C TRP A 68 3.38 7.11 6.36
N LYS A 69 2.61 7.09 7.45
CA LYS A 69 2.22 8.31 8.21
C LYS A 69 3.42 9.10 8.74
N ASP A 70 4.45 8.41 9.21
CA ASP A 70 5.65 9.01 9.79
C ASP A 70 6.89 8.20 9.41
N LEU A 71 7.53 8.60 8.30
CA LEU A 71 8.73 7.94 7.77
C LEU A 71 9.98 8.10 8.65
N THR A 72 9.90 8.89 9.73
CA THR A 72 10.99 9.01 10.70
C THR A 72 10.98 7.90 11.73
N LYS A 73 9.84 7.21 11.88
CA LYS A 73 9.69 6.06 12.76
C LYS A 73 10.02 4.77 12.03
N ASP A 74 10.68 3.87 12.73
CA ASP A 74 10.87 2.52 12.23
C ASP A 74 9.51 1.80 12.05
N PRO A 75 9.27 1.14 10.90
CA PRO A 75 8.03 0.41 10.64
C PRO A 75 7.66 -0.64 11.69
N GLY A 76 8.64 -1.35 12.27
CA GLY A 76 8.41 -2.33 13.32
C GLY A 76 7.87 -1.69 14.60
N VAL A 77 8.38 -0.50 14.96
CA VAL A 77 7.86 0.28 16.09
C VAL A 77 6.40 0.71 15.84
N VAL A 78 6.07 1.18 14.63
CA VAL A 78 4.69 1.58 14.28
C VAL A 78 3.70 0.42 14.44
N ILE A 79 4.08 -0.78 14.02
CA ILE A 79 3.26 -2.00 14.18
C ILE A 79 3.03 -2.30 15.67
N VAL A 80 4.10 -2.30 16.47
CA VAL A 80 4.03 -2.59 17.91
C VAL A 80 3.20 -1.54 18.64
N ASP A 81 3.37 -0.26 18.31
CA ASP A 81 2.62 0.84 18.90
C ASP A 81 1.12 0.74 18.61
N ALA A 82 0.72 0.34 17.41
CA ALA A 82 -0.70 0.12 17.08
C ALA A 82 -1.34 -0.99 17.93
N VAL A 83 -0.59 -2.05 18.24
CA VAL A 83 -1.03 -3.11 19.16
C VAL A 83 -1.16 -2.58 20.58
N ARG A 84 -0.14 -1.89 21.07
CA ARG A 84 -0.11 -1.30 22.41
C ARG A 84 -1.22 -0.28 22.62
N GLU A 85 -1.49 0.59 21.66
CA GLU A 85 -2.53 1.61 21.75
C GLU A 85 -3.92 0.97 21.92
N THR A 86 -4.22 -0.09 21.17
CA THR A 86 -5.51 -0.79 21.26
C THR A 86 -5.68 -1.47 22.62
N ILE A 87 -4.62 -2.08 23.16
CA ILE A 87 -4.62 -2.66 24.50
C ILE A 87 -4.79 -1.58 25.57
N GLY A 88 -4.07 -0.45 25.44
CA GLY A 88 -4.08 0.65 26.41
C GLY A 88 -5.42 1.37 26.52
N ARG A 89 -6.22 1.38 25.44
CA ARG A 89 -7.56 1.99 25.42
C ARG A 89 -8.59 1.26 26.29
N ASN A 90 -8.31 0.04 26.75
CA ASN A 90 -9.22 -0.71 27.62
C ASN A 90 -8.53 -1.11 28.93
N GLN A 91 -8.93 -0.47 30.03
CA GLN A 91 -8.37 -0.69 31.36
C GLN A 91 -8.47 -2.15 31.84
N GLY A 92 -9.48 -2.89 31.38
CA GLY A 92 -9.64 -4.32 31.65
C GLY A 92 -8.51 -5.17 31.07
N TYR A 93 -8.07 -4.85 29.84
CA TYR A 93 -6.97 -5.55 29.17
C TYR A 93 -5.62 -5.27 29.85
N VAL A 94 -5.35 -4.01 30.20
CA VAL A 94 -4.10 -3.59 30.85
C VAL A 94 -3.86 -4.30 32.19
N THR A 95 -4.91 -4.41 33.02
CA THR A 95 -4.80 -4.99 34.37
C THR A 95 -4.47 -6.49 34.34
N ARG A 96 -4.93 -7.22 33.30
CA ARG A 96 -4.66 -8.66 33.15
C ARG A 96 -3.40 -8.95 32.35
N LEU A 97 -3.01 -8.09 31.40
CA LEU A 97 -1.70 -8.16 30.77
C LEU A 97 -0.58 -8.11 31.83
N ALA A 98 -0.73 -7.24 32.83
CA ALA A 98 0.19 -7.20 33.96
C ALA A 98 0.27 -8.53 34.72
N LYS A 99 -0.87 -9.19 34.94
CA LYS A 99 -0.90 -10.53 35.57
C LYS A 99 -0.25 -11.60 34.70
N ALA A 100 -0.53 -11.61 33.39
CA ALA A 100 0.03 -12.59 32.44
C ALA A 100 1.54 -12.45 32.29
N SER A 101 2.08 -11.23 32.41
CA SER A 101 3.52 -10.95 32.44
C SER A 101 4.18 -11.17 33.81
N GLY A 102 3.48 -11.77 34.79
CA GLY A 102 4.04 -12.10 36.11
C GLY A 102 4.14 -10.92 37.08
N MET A 103 3.45 -9.81 36.82
CA MET A 103 3.40 -8.66 37.73
C MET A 103 2.22 -8.78 38.71
N ASP A 104 2.39 -9.55 39.78
CA ASP A 104 1.35 -9.85 40.78
C ASP A 104 0.92 -8.66 41.67
N LYS A 105 1.52 -7.46 41.51
CA LYS A 105 1.17 -6.27 42.29
C LYS A 105 0.84 -5.08 41.39
N VAL A 106 -0.36 -5.07 40.81
CA VAL A 106 -0.93 -3.84 40.24
C VAL A 106 -2.09 -3.37 41.12
N THR A 107 -1.83 -2.35 41.93
CA THR A 107 -2.85 -1.63 42.69
C THR A 107 -3.65 -0.77 41.70
N VAL A 108 -4.89 -1.14 41.40
CA VAL A 108 -5.77 -0.35 40.52
C VAL A 108 -6.30 0.85 41.31
N GLY A 109 -5.59 1.97 41.20
CA GLY A 109 -5.95 3.26 41.80
C GLY A 109 -5.88 4.39 40.77
N GLY A 110 -7.03 4.74 40.18
CA GLY A 110 -7.44 6.10 39.81
C GLY A 110 -6.54 7.03 39.01
N LEU A 111 -5.50 6.57 38.29
CA LEU A 111 -4.65 7.44 37.47
C LEU A 111 -4.29 6.76 36.14
N SER A 112 -4.30 7.57 35.08
CA SER A 112 -4.02 7.21 33.68
C SER A 112 -2.92 6.15 33.53
N PHE A 113 -3.29 4.99 32.99
CA PHE A 113 -2.37 3.90 32.67
C PHE A 113 -1.59 4.24 31.40
N SER A 114 -0.39 4.78 31.56
CA SER A 114 0.63 4.75 30.50
C SER A 114 1.34 3.40 30.60
N LEU A 115 1.31 2.59 29.54
CA LEU A 115 2.02 1.30 29.45
C LEU A 115 3.50 1.45 29.87
N ASP A 116 4.11 2.60 29.58
CA ASP A 116 5.50 2.92 29.96
C ASP A 116 5.72 3.05 31.48
N LYS A 117 4.68 3.41 32.26
CA LYS A 117 4.77 3.62 33.72
C LYS A 117 4.50 2.36 34.55
N ILE A 118 4.02 1.30 33.92
CA ILE A 118 3.81 0.00 34.59
C ILE A 118 5.11 -0.82 34.61
N GLY A 119 6.27 -0.26 34.23
CA GLY A 119 7.51 -1.04 34.12
C GLY A 119 7.48 -2.04 32.96
N MET A 120 6.44 -2.01 32.13
CA MET A 120 6.29 -2.75 30.88
C MET A 120 7.02 -2.05 29.73
N GLY A 121 8.19 -1.47 30.01
CA GLY A 121 8.99 -0.77 29.01
C GLY A 121 9.52 -1.77 27.99
N LYS A 122 9.32 -1.50 26.69
CA LYS A 122 9.93 -2.15 25.51
C LYS A 122 9.89 -3.70 25.37
N ASP A 123 9.61 -4.47 26.43
CA ASP A 123 9.94 -5.90 26.54
C ASP A 123 8.72 -6.84 26.52
N ILE A 124 7.49 -6.33 26.42
CA ILE A 124 6.34 -7.22 26.18
C ILE A 124 6.40 -7.70 24.73
N ASP A 125 6.59 -9.01 24.61
CA ASP A 125 6.50 -9.73 23.35
C ASP A 125 5.10 -9.58 22.71
N LEU A 126 5.09 -9.33 21.40
CA LEU A 126 3.90 -9.05 20.61
C LEU A 126 2.87 -10.20 20.67
N THR A 127 3.35 -11.44 20.70
CA THR A 127 2.49 -12.63 20.80
C THR A 127 1.75 -12.64 22.13
N THR A 128 2.47 -12.40 23.24
CA THR A 128 1.87 -12.35 24.58
C THR A 128 0.78 -11.28 24.67
N ALA A 129 1.04 -10.10 24.11
CA ALA A 129 0.09 -8.99 24.10
C ALA A 129 -1.20 -9.33 23.30
N LEU A 130 -1.05 -9.91 22.11
CA LEU A 130 -2.18 -10.29 21.26
C LEU A 130 -2.97 -11.48 21.85
N THR A 131 -2.30 -12.47 22.44
CA THR A 131 -2.95 -13.60 23.10
C THR A 131 -3.84 -13.13 24.25
N ALA A 132 -3.32 -12.26 25.12
CA ALA A 132 -4.11 -11.70 26.22
C ALA A 132 -5.32 -10.90 25.73
N LEU A 133 -5.17 -10.15 24.63
CA LEU A 133 -6.29 -9.43 23.99
C LEU A 133 -7.34 -10.39 23.43
N SER A 134 -6.92 -11.48 22.77
CA SER A 134 -7.81 -12.50 22.20
C SER A 134 -8.62 -13.19 23.28
N ASP A 135 -7.97 -13.63 24.35
CA ASP A 135 -8.60 -14.46 25.39
C ASP A 135 -9.60 -13.66 26.22
N GLU A 136 -9.30 -12.38 26.49
CA GLU A 136 -10.21 -11.53 27.25
C GLU A 136 -11.42 -11.09 26.40
N SER A 137 -11.16 -10.65 25.17
CA SER A 137 -12.23 -10.16 24.29
C SER A 137 -13.13 -11.27 23.80
N ARG A 138 -12.57 -12.47 23.63
CA ARG A 138 -13.21 -13.61 22.96
C ARG A 138 -13.65 -13.28 21.52
N GLN A 139 -12.98 -12.30 20.92
CA GLN A 139 -13.26 -11.78 19.59
C GLN A 139 -12.05 -12.04 18.67
N MET A 140 -12.33 -12.15 17.38
CA MET A 140 -11.26 -12.21 16.39
C MET A 140 -10.54 -10.87 16.32
N ILE A 141 -9.22 -10.93 16.29
CA ILE A 141 -8.37 -9.76 16.11
C ILE A 141 -8.06 -9.59 14.62
N VAL A 142 -8.19 -8.37 14.10
CA VAL A 142 -7.79 -8.01 12.74
C VAL A 142 -6.76 -6.90 12.80
N LEU A 143 -5.51 -7.20 12.46
CA LEU A 143 -4.45 -6.22 12.31
C LEU A 143 -4.36 -5.76 10.86
N MET A 144 -4.68 -4.49 10.63
CA MET A 144 -4.54 -3.81 9.35
C MET A 144 -3.20 -3.07 9.31
N ILE A 145 -2.37 -3.36 8.30
CA ILE A 145 -1.07 -2.72 8.08
C ILE A 145 -1.11 -2.00 6.73
N ASP A 146 -1.11 -0.66 6.76
CA ASP A 146 -1.11 0.18 5.58
C ASP A 146 0.29 0.44 5.05
N GLU A 147 0.43 0.35 3.74
CA GLU A 147 1.70 0.37 2.99
C GLU A 147 2.72 -0.63 3.57
N ALA A 148 2.27 -1.87 3.79
CA ALA A 148 3.01 -2.95 4.46
C ALA A 148 4.37 -3.27 3.85
N GLN A 149 4.59 -2.95 2.56
CA GLN A 149 5.91 -3.11 1.93
C GLN A 149 7.02 -2.24 2.55
N HIS A 150 6.69 -1.23 3.35
CA HIS A 150 7.71 -0.49 4.10
C HIS A 150 8.32 -1.31 5.24
N ALA A 151 7.63 -2.34 5.74
CA ALA A 151 8.21 -3.18 6.79
C ALA A 151 9.47 -3.95 6.35
N ILE A 152 9.67 -4.18 5.05
CA ILE A 152 10.87 -4.87 4.54
C ILE A 152 12.03 -3.92 4.19
N THR A 153 11.92 -2.63 4.54
CA THR A 153 13.00 -1.67 4.33
C THR A 153 13.93 -1.53 5.54
N THR A 154 13.59 -2.13 6.69
CA THR A 154 14.41 -2.13 7.92
C THR A 154 14.46 -3.53 8.53
N ASP A 155 15.53 -3.82 9.28
CA ASP A 155 15.69 -5.12 9.96
C ASP A 155 14.65 -5.29 11.08
N GLU A 156 14.34 -4.22 11.81
CA GLU A 156 13.33 -4.17 12.85
C GLU A 156 11.91 -4.39 12.29
N GLY A 157 11.60 -3.81 11.13
CA GLY A 157 10.36 -4.06 10.43
C GLY A 157 10.21 -5.53 10.04
N VAL A 158 11.25 -6.13 9.48
CA VAL A 158 11.30 -7.56 9.15
C VAL A 158 11.10 -8.42 10.41
N ALA A 159 11.77 -8.09 11.51
CA ALA A 159 11.62 -8.78 12.79
C ALA A 159 10.19 -8.71 13.34
N ALA A 160 9.54 -7.54 13.24
CA ALA A 160 8.15 -7.36 13.66
C ALA A 160 7.18 -8.23 12.84
N LEU A 161 7.41 -8.37 11.54
CA LEU A 161 6.61 -9.26 10.70
C LEU A 161 6.77 -10.73 11.10
N PHE A 162 7.99 -11.18 11.44
CA PHE A 162 8.21 -12.53 11.95
C PHE A 162 7.51 -12.76 13.30
N ALA A 163 7.56 -11.78 14.21
CA ALA A 163 6.82 -11.85 15.47
C ALA A 163 5.31 -11.93 15.23
N LEU A 164 4.77 -11.18 14.25
CA LEU A 164 3.37 -11.28 13.85
C LEU A 164 3.00 -12.65 13.29
N LYS A 165 3.90 -13.29 12.53
CA LYS A 165 3.68 -14.67 12.08
C LYS A 165 3.57 -15.62 13.26
N ALA A 166 4.48 -15.53 14.23
CA ALA A 166 4.45 -16.37 15.43
C ALA A 166 3.15 -16.15 16.22
N ALA A 167 2.75 -14.90 16.43
CA ALA A 167 1.49 -14.55 17.08
C ALA A 167 0.29 -15.11 16.31
N ARG A 168 0.27 -14.98 14.98
CA ARG A 168 -0.81 -15.49 14.14
C ARG A 168 -0.93 -17.01 14.20
N ASP A 169 0.19 -17.72 14.21
CA ASP A 169 0.20 -19.18 14.28
C ASP A 169 -0.30 -19.65 15.67
N GLU A 170 0.03 -18.95 16.77
CA GLU A 170 -0.51 -19.21 18.11
C GLU A 170 -2.02 -18.90 18.19
N LEU A 171 -2.42 -17.68 17.83
CA LEU A 171 -3.81 -17.20 17.97
C LEU A 171 -4.80 -17.92 17.06
N ASN A 172 -4.37 -18.54 15.96
CA ASN A 172 -5.23 -19.36 15.10
C ASN A 172 -5.26 -20.84 15.49
N SER A 173 -4.65 -21.22 16.61
CA SER A 173 -4.86 -22.54 17.22
C SER A 173 -6.27 -22.66 17.84
N SER A 174 -6.65 -23.86 18.26
CA SER A 174 -7.95 -24.11 18.89
C SER A 174 -8.13 -23.47 20.28
N LYS A 175 -7.10 -22.83 20.82
CA LYS A 175 -7.11 -22.24 22.17
C LYS A 175 -7.58 -20.78 22.21
N HIS A 176 -7.54 -20.10 21.07
CA HIS A 176 -7.70 -18.65 20.96
C HIS A 176 -8.78 -18.28 19.94
N HIS A 177 -9.06 -16.98 19.83
CA HIS A 177 -10.18 -16.47 19.04
C HIS A 177 -9.78 -15.97 17.64
N GLY A 178 -8.52 -16.17 17.25
CA GLY A 178 -8.02 -15.92 15.91
C GLY A 178 -7.35 -14.56 15.72
N LEU A 179 -6.35 -14.54 14.85
CA LEU A 179 -5.72 -13.34 14.33
C LEU A 179 -5.79 -13.35 12.79
N ARG A 180 -6.24 -12.23 12.22
CA ARG A 180 -6.18 -11.95 10.78
C ARG A 180 -5.27 -10.76 10.56
N VAL A 181 -4.47 -10.83 9.49
CA VAL A 181 -3.62 -9.73 9.06
C VAL A 181 -4.06 -9.27 7.68
N VAL A 182 -4.35 -7.98 7.55
CA VAL A 182 -4.72 -7.34 6.29
C VAL A 182 -3.62 -6.34 5.95
N CYS A 183 -2.94 -6.55 4.83
CA CYS A 183 -1.89 -5.67 4.37
C CYS A 183 -2.35 -4.93 3.12
N THR A 184 -2.27 -3.61 3.09
CA THR A 184 -2.41 -2.82 1.86
C THR A 184 -1.03 -2.40 1.36
N GLY A 185 -0.90 -2.19 0.06
CA GLY A 185 0.35 -1.69 -0.51
C GLY A 185 0.16 -1.05 -1.88
N SER A 186 0.95 -0.01 -2.13
CA SER A 186 0.94 0.68 -3.43
C SER A 186 1.73 -0.01 -4.53
N ASN A 187 2.67 -0.87 -4.15
CA ASN A 187 3.51 -1.64 -5.06
C ASN A 187 3.23 -3.13 -4.89
N ARG A 188 2.62 -3.74 -5.91
CA ARG A 188 2.22 -5.15 -5.89
C ARG A 188 3.42 -6.08 -5.73
N ASP A 189 4.52 -5.83 -6.45
CA ASP A 189 5.69 -6.70 -6.48
C ASP A 189 6.40 -6.69 -5.13
N LYS A 190 6.62 -5.51 -4.55
CA LYS A 190 7.17 -5.37 -3.19
C LYS A 190 6.27 -6.00 -2.15
N LEU A 191 4.96 -5.82 -2.28
CA LEU A 191 3.98 -6.41 -1.38
C LEU A 191 3.95 -7.95 -1.51
N ALA A 192 4.17 -8.51 -2.71
CA ALA A 192 4.24 -9.95 -2.95
C ALA A 192 5.41 -10.61 -2.23
N MET A 193 6.52 -9.88 -2.05
CA MET A 193 7.67 -10.43 -1.35
C MET A 193 7.40 -10.83 0.09
N LEU A 194 6.40 -10.23 0.74
CA LEU A 194 5.97 -10.59 2.10
C LEU A 194 5.36 -11.99 2.20
N ARG A 195 5.07 -12.64 1.07
CA ARG A 195 4.32 -13.90 1.00
C ARG A 195 4.89 -14.96 0.05
N ASN A 196 5.93 -14.65 -0.71
CA ASN A 196 6.40 -15.50 -1.82
C ASN A 196 7.37 -16.62 -1.41
N SER A 197 7.91 -16.65 -0.19
CA SER A 197 8.77 -17.75 0.26
C SER A 197 8.43 -18.23 1.66
N LYS A 198 8.79 -19.48 1.96
CA LYS A 198 8.52 -20.13 3.26
C LYS A 198 9.13 -19.39 4.45
N ASP A 199 10.20 -18.64 4.18
CA ASP A 199 10.89 -17.82 5.17
C ASP A 199 10.18 -16.48 5.40
N GLN A 200 9.04 -16.20 4.77
CA GLN A 200 8.32 -14.93 4.92
C GLN A 200 7.13 -15.08 5.87
N ALA A 201 6.82 -14.00 6.58
CA ALA A 201 5.77 -13.97 7.61
C ALA A 201 4.40 -14.42 7.09
N PHE A 202 4.09 -14.12 5.83
CA PHE A 202 2.77 -14.33 5.24
C PHE A 202 2.77 -15.32 4.08
N PHE A 203 3.67 -16.30 4.11
CA PHE A 203 3.71 -17.36 3.10
C PHE A 203 2.32 -17.98 2.86
N GLY A 204 1.87 -17.97 1.59
CA GLY A 204 0.58 -18.52 1.19
C GLY A 204 -0.65 -17.65 1.51
N ALA A 205 -0.49 -16.44 2.07
CA ALA A 205 -1.58 -15.45 2.19
C ALA A 205 -2.21 -15.14 0.83
N ALA A 206 -3.44 -14.65 0.73
CA ALA A 206 -4.03 -14.28 -0.56
C ALA A 206 -3.56 -12.90 -1.03
N MET A 207 -3.23 -12.74 -2.31
CA MET A 207 -3.07 -11.42 -2.95
C MET A 207 -4.29 -11.13 -3.82
N VAL A 208 -4.99 -10.07 -3.47
CA VAL A 208 -6.23 -9.65 -4.10
C VAL A 208 -6.01 -8.27 -4.72
N PRO A 209 -6.33 -8.07 -6.01
CA PRO A 209 -6.32 -6.73 -6.59
C PRO A 209 -7.36 -5.87 -5.90
N PHE A 210 -6.96 -4.71 -5.40
CA PHE A 210 -7.89 -3.79 -4.77
C PHE A 210 -8.64 -2.99 -5.85
N PRO A 211 -9.98 -3.03 -5.89
CA PRO A 211 -10.74 -2.33 -6.93
C PRO A 211 -10.51 -0.82 -6.86
N THR A 212 -10.26 -0.18 -8.01
CA THR A 212 -10.22 1.27 -8.12
C THR A 212 -11.60 1.88 -7.81
N LEU A 213 -11.63 3.20 -7.62
CA LEU A 213 -12.88 3.95 -7.67
C LEU A 213 -13.50 3.80 -9.06
N ASP A 214 -14.82 3.67 -9.08
CA ASP A 214 -15.62 3.28 -10.24
C ASP A 214 -16.50 4.44 -10.71
N ARG A 215 -17.43 4.15 -11.63
CA ARG A 215 -18.36 5.13 -12.17
C ARG A 215 -19.25 5.73 -11.07
N ASP A 216 -19.66 4.92 -10.10
CA ASP A 216 -20.50 5.37 -8.98
C ASP A 216 -19.80 6.47 -8.15
N PHE A 217 -18.47 6.38 -7.96
CA PHE A 217 -17.69 7.46 -7.36
C PHE A 217 -17.75 8.75 -8.19
N VAL A 218 -17.62 8.65 -9.51
CA VAL A 218 -17.64 9.82 -10.40
C VAL A 218 -19.03 10.46 -10.45
N GLU A 219 -20.09 9.65 -10.46
CA GLU A 219 -21.47 10.13 -10.37
C GLU A 219 -21.73 10.85 -9.05
N TRP A 220 -21.26 10.27 -7.93
CA TRP A 220 -21.30 10.92 -6.63
C TRP A 220 -20.51 12.23 -6.64
N PHE A 221 -19.29 12.25 -7.18
CA PHE A 221 -18.45 13.45 -7.26
C PHE A 221 -19.16 14.56 -8.05
N CYS A 222 -19.66 14.27 -9.25
CA CYS A 222 -20.35 15.25 -10.10
C CYS A 222 -21.64 15.77 -9.46
N THR A 223 -22.30 14.98 -8.62
CA THR A 223 -23.52 15.38 -7.89
C THR A 223 -23.21 16.31 -6.72
N HIS A 224 -22.07 16.12 -6.05
CA HIS A 224 -21.73 16.84 -4.82
C HIS A 224 -20.71 17.98 -5.03
N VAL A 225 -20.05 18.03 -6.18
CA VAL A 225 -19.10 19.09 -6.48
C VAL A 225 -19.85 20.41 -6.71
N ASP A 226 -19.56 21.38 -5.86
CA ASP A 226 -20.10 22.74 -6.01
C ASP A 226 -19.31 23.49 -7.09
N LEU A 227 -19.86 23.55 -8.30
CA LEU A 227 -19.34 24.28 -9.46
C LEU A 227 -20.46 25.09 -10.15
N PRO A 228 -20.13 26.19 -10.85
CA PRO A 228 -21.13 27.03 -11.52
C PRO A 228 -21.97 26.30 -12.58
N GLN A 229 -21.46 25.20 -13.12
CA GLN A 229 -22.09 24.40 -14.16
C GLN A 229 -21.88 22.91 -13.85
N PRO A 230 -22.89 22.04 -14.06
CA PRO A 230 -22.76 20.62 -13.81
C PRO A 230 -21.78 19.96 -14.77
N LEU A 231 -21.05 18.97 -14.27
CA LEU A 231 -20.19 18.10 -15.06
C LEU A 231 -20.98 16.87 -15.52
N ASP A 232 -20.68 16.37 -16.73
CA ASP A 232 -21.21 15.10 -17.23
C ASP A 232 -20.39 13.92 -16.66
N PRO A 233 -20.97 13.03 -15.83
CA PRO A 233 -20.26 11.89 -15.26
C PRO A 233 -19.61 10.96 -16.30
N ALA A 234 -20.18 10.85 -17.50
CA ALA A 234 -19.58 10.01 -18.55
C ALA A 234 -18.25 10.58 -19.03
N ASN A 235 -18.19 11.90 -19.26
CA ASN A 235 -16.96 12.59 -19.67
C ASN A 235 -15.93 12.62 -18.53
N VAL A 236 -16.38 12.87 -17.29
CA VAL A 236 -15.50 12.85 -16.12
C VAL A 236 -14.95 11.44 -15.87
N PHE A 237 -15.73 10.38 -16.12
CA PHE A 237 -15.23 9.02 -15.95
C PHE A 237 -14.10 8.71 -16.94
N VAL A 238 -14.22 9.12 -18.21
CA VAL A 238 -13.11 8.98 -19.18
C VAL A 238 -11.85 9.72 -18.70
N LEU A 239 -11.99 10.98 -18.27
CA LEU A 239 -10.88 11.76 -17.71
C LEU A 239 -10.27 11.10 -16.46
N PHE A 240 -11.11 10.48 -15.63
CA PHE A 240 -10.68 9.78 -14.42
C PHE A 240 -9.87 8.52 -14.76
N GLN A 241 -10.24 7.80 -15.83
CA GLN A 241 -9.47 6.67 -16.34
C GLN A 241 -8.13 7.13 -16.92
N GLU A 242 -8.13 8.17 -17.76
CA GLU A 242 -6.91 8.77 -18.32
C GLU A 242 -5.93 9.24 -17.22
N SER A 243 -6.47 9.75 -16.12
CA SER A 243 -5.68 10.25 -14.99
C SER A 243 -5.24 9.16 -14.00
N GLY A 244 -5.57 7.89 -14.25
CA GLY A 244 -5.14 6.75 -13.42
C GLY A 244 -5.96 6.54 -12.15
N TYR A 245 -7.25 6.91 -12.17
CA TYR A 245 -8.19 6.77 -11.05
C TYR A 245 -7.76 7.51 -9.77
N ARG A 246 -7.14 8.70 -9.92
CA ARG A 246 -6.66 9.53 -8.80
C ARG A 246 -7.67 10.63 -8.44
N PRO A 247 -8.50 10.46 -7.39
CA PRO A 247 -9.60 11.38 -7.08
C PRO A 247 -9.12 12.78 -6.69
N GLU A 248 -7.91 12.90 -6.16
CA GLU A 248 -7.30 14.19 -5.81
C GLU A 248 -7.17 15.14 -7.01
N LEU A 249 -7.00 14.61 -8.22
CA LEU A 249 -6.91 15.43 -9.44
C LEU A 249 -8.25 16.05 -9.81
N LEU A 250 -9.36 15.32 -9.59
CA LEU A 250 -10.70 15.87 -9.80
C LEU A 250 -11.01 16.96 -8.77
N GLY A 251 -10.66 16.72 -7.50
CA GLY A 251 -10.84 17.69 -6.42
C GLY A 251 -10.04 18.97 -6.65
N ALA A 252 -8.76 18.85 -6.99
CA ALA A 252 -7.89 20.00 -7.25
C ALA A 252 -8.32 20.81 -8.48
N ALA A 253 -8.78 20.17 -9.55
CA ALA A 253 -9.36 20.87 -10.70
C ALA A 253 -10.65 21.63 -10.33
N ALA A 254 -11.52 21.03 -9.52
CA ALA A 254 -12.73 21.70 -9.04
C ALA A 254 -12.40 22.89 -8.13
N ASP A 255 -11.43 22.75 -7.23
CA ASP A 255 -10.99 23.84 -6.36
C ASP A 255 -10.44 25.02 -7.16
N GLU A 256 -9.62 24.78 -8.18
CA GLU A 256 -9.10 25.86 -9.04
C GLU A 256 -10.24 26.60 -9.76
N ILE A 257 -11.25 25.89 -10.27
CA ILE A 257 -12.42 26.52 -10.90
C ILE A 257 -13.23 27.35 -9.92
N ARG A 258 -13.41 26.89 -8.67
CA ARG A 258 -14.15 27.66 -7.64
C ARG A 258 -13.54 29.02 -7.37
N PHE A 259 -12.23 29.16 -7.54
CA PHE A 259 -11.52 30.42 -7.34
C PHE A 259 -11.30 31.22 -8.64
N ASP A 260 -11.73 30.71 -9.80
CA ASP A 260 -11.70 31.44 -11.08
C ASP A 260 -12.99 32.24 -11.30
N LEU A 261 -13.00 33.46 -10.75
CA LEU A 261 -14.14 34.37 -10.84
C LEU A 261 -14.40 34.92 -12.25
N MET A 262 -13.48 34.70 -13.20
CA MET A 262 -13.56 35.21 -14.57
C MET A 262 -14.04 34.12 -15.55
N LEU A 263 -14.10 32.87 -15.12
CA LEU A 263 -14.55 31.76 -15.95
C LEU A 263 -16.06 31.83 -16.18
N ALA A 264 -16.46 31.90 -17.44
CA ALA A 264 -17.87 31.80 -17.82
C ALA A 264 -18.40 30.39 -17.51
N PRO A 265 -19.60 30.23 -16.91
CA PRO A 265 -20.13 28.93 -16.50
C PRO A 265 -20.14 27.87 -17.62
N GLU A 266 -20.44 28.27 -18.86
CA GLU A 266 -20.45 27.39 -20.03
C GLU A 266 -19.08 26.74 -20.34
N ASN A 267 -17.98 27.35 -19.90
CA ASN A 267 -16.61 26.87 -20.14
C ASN A 267 -16.10 25.94 -19.03
N VAL A 268 -16.85 25.77 -17.94
CA VAL A 268 -16.46 24.93 -16.79
C VAL A 268 -16.11 23.50 -17.19
N PRO A 269 -16.89 22.77 -18.02
CA PRO A 269 -16.56 21.39 -18.36
C PRO A 269 -15.24 21.25 -19.13
N GLU A 270 -14.98 22.16 -20.08
CA GLU A 270 -13.74 22.18 -20.85
C GLU A 270 -12.55 22.52 -19.95
N ARG A 271 -12.68 23.59 -19.15
CA ARG A 271 -11.64 24.00 -18.19
C ARG A 271 -11.32 22.90 -17.19
N PHE A 272 -12.34 22.20 -16.68
CA PHE A 272 -12.15 21.07 -15.76
C PHE A 272 -11.32 19.95 -16.40
N ALA A 273 -11.63 19.60 -17.65
CA ALA A 273 -10.88 18.58 -18.39
C ALA A 273 -9.40 18.99 -18.62
N GLU A 274 -9.15 20.25 -18.98
CA GLU A 274 -7.80 20.79 -19.13
C GLU A 274 -7.01 20.69 -17.82
N LEU A 275 -7.61 21.11 -16.71
CA LEU A 275 -6.96 21.11 -15.40
C LEU A 275 -6.63 19.71 -14.90
N VAL A 276 -7.56 18.75 -15.03
CA VAL A 276 -7.29 17.36 -14.65
C VAL A 276 -6.10 16.79 -15.42
N ARG A 277 -6.02 17.06 -16.74
CA ARG A 277 -4.89 16.61 -17.57
C ARG A 277 -3.59 17.31 -17.23
N ALA A 278 -3.61 18.64 -17.09
CA ALA A 278 -2.43 19.43 -16.73
C ALA A 278 -1.86 19.00 -15.38
N GLN A 279 -2.71 18.79 -14.38
CA GLN A 279 -2.29 18.32 -13.06
C GLN A 279 -1.76 16.87 -13.10
N ALA A 280 -2.37 16.00 -13.91
CA ALA A 280 -1.86 14.64 -14.12
C ALA A 280 -0.46 14.63 -14.75
N GLU A 281 -0.21 15.52 -15.70
CA GLU A 281 1.10 15.72 -16.34
C GLU A 281 2.12 16.31 -15.35
N GLU A 282 1.74 17.34 -14.60
CA GLU A 282 2.59 18.00 -13.61
C GLU A 282 3.05 17.03 -12.52
N LEU A 283 2.13 16.23 -11.97
CA LEU A 283 2.42 15.23 -10.94
C LEU A 283 3.50 14.23 -11.40
N ASN A 284 3.53 13.94 -12.70
CA ASN A 284 4.49 13.03 -13.31
C ASN A 284 5.73 13.74 -13.89
N ALA A 285 5.74 15.07 -13.97
CA ALA A 285 6.76 15.82 -14.71
C ALA A 285 8.17 15.64 -14.14
N ASN A 286 8.32 15.65 -12.81
CA ASN A 286 9.61 15.40 -12.17
C ASN A 286 10.12 14.00 -12.43
N LEU A 287 9.24 12.99 -12.35
CA LEU A 287 9.59 11.61 -12.63
C LEU A 287 10.01 11.42 -14.10
N LYS A 288 9.26 12.00 -15.05
CA LYS A 288 9.61 12.03 -16.48
C LYS A 288 10.99 12.65 -16.71
N LYS A 289 11.29 13.81 -16.10
CA LYS A 289 12.62 14.44 -16.18
C LYS A 289 13.73 13.51 -15.72
N VAL A 290 13.53 12.80 -14.60
CA VAL A 290 14.51 11.82 -14.10
C VAL A 290 14.68 10.67 -15.10
N ILE A 291 13.58 10.12 -15.63
CA ILE A 291 13.61 9.02 -16.63
C ILE A 291 14.32 9.46 -17.92
N HIS A 292 14.06 10.66 -18.43
CA HIS A 292 14.72 11.19 -19.63
C HIS A 292 16.20 11.50 -19.41
N SER A 293 16.65 11.69 -18.16
CA SER A 293 18.06 11.90 -17.81
C SER A 293 18.88 10.60 -17.70
N LEU A 294 18.25 9.44 -17.84
CA LEU A 294 18.94 8.15 -17.70
C LEU A 294 19.92 7.92 -18.85
N THR A 295 21.06 7.34 -18.52
CA THR A 295 21.99 6.87 -19.56
C THR A 295 21.35 5.75 -20.39
N PRO A 296 21.84 5.46 -21.62
CA PRO A 296 21.26 4.41 -22.45
C PRO A 296 21.13 3.05 -21.74
N ILE A 297 22.14 2.64 -20.98
CA ILE A 297 22.11 1.39 -20.21
C ILE A 297 21.13 1.45 -19.04
N GLN A 298 21.05 2.57 -18.30
CA GLN A 298 20.08 2.74 -17.22
C GLN A 298 18.64 2.67 -17.76
N SER A 299 18.39 3.34 -18.89
CA SER A 299 17.09 3.33 -19.56
C SER A 299 16.75 1.93 -20.07
N ALA A 300 17.70 1.18 -20.63
CA ALA A 300 17.48 -0.19 -21.07
C ALA A 300 17.11 -1.11 -19.90
N VAL A 301 17.86 -1.02 -18.79
CA VAL A 301 17.64 -1.82 -17.59
C VAL A 301 16.24 -1.59 -17.01
N ILE A 302 15.82 -0.34 -16.82
CA ILE A 302 14.50 -0.05 -16.24
C ILE A 302 13.34 -0.46 -17.17
N ARG A 303 13.51 -0.34 -18.50
CA ARG A 303 12.48 -0.77 -19.48
C ARG A 303 12.31 -2.29 -19.47
N VAL A 304 13.41 -3.04 -19.53
CA VAL A 304 13.35 -4.52 -19.50
C VAL A 304 12.81 -5.01 -18.16
N MET A 305 13.22 -4.40 -17.04
CA MET A 305 12.66 -4.69 -15.72
C MET A 305 11.15 -4.44 -15.68
N SER A 306 10.70 -3.31 -16.21
CA SER A 306 9.27 -2.96 -16.27
C SER A 306 8.46 -3.89 -17.16
N ALA A 307 9.06 -4.40 -18.24
CA ALA A 307 8.40 -5.33 -19.16
C ALA A 307 8.32 -6.76 -18.58
N LYS A 308 9.37 -7.23 -17.90
CA LYS A 308 9.45 -8.57 -17.30
C LYS A 308 8.71 -8.69 -15.96
N GLY A 309 8.62 -7.61 -15.19
CA GLY A 309 7.95 -7.63 -13.88
C GLY A 309 8.55 -8.67 -12.94
N GLU A 310 7.71 -9.57 -12.42
CA GLU A 310 8.09 -10.64 -11.48
C GLU A 310 9.15 -11.62 -12.06
N ASP A 311 9.22 -11.77 -13.39
CA ASP A 311 10.16 -12.68 -14.08
C ASP A 311 11.52 -12.03 -14.37
N TYR A 312 11.79 -10.83 -13.82
CA TYR A 312 13.02 -10.11 -14.11
C TYR A 312 14.25 -10.73 -13.42
N ALA A 313 15.14 -11.30 -14.22
CA ALA A 313 16.43 -11.83 -13.80
C ALA A 313 17.58 -11.02 -14.44
N PRO A 314 18.23 -10.09 -13.72
CA PRO A 314 19.01 -8.99 -14.33
C PRO A 314 20.25 -9.41 -15.12
N PHE A 315 20.80 -10.60 -14.86
CA PHE A 315 22.09 -11.06 -15.40
C PHE A 315 21.98 -12.33 -16.26
N GLU A 316 20.77 -12.83 -16.52
CA GLU A 316 20.59 -13.97 -17.41
C GLU A 316 20.82 -13.57 -18.87
N ALA A 317 21.35 -14.49 -19.68
CA ALA A 317 21.66 -14.23 -21.09
C ALA A 317 20.46 -13.65 -21.87
N PRO A 318 19.22 -14.18 -21.75
CA PRO A 318 18.06 -13.60 -22.42
C PRO A 318 17.77 -12.15 -21.99
N THR A 319 17.98 -11.81 -20.72
CA THR A 319 17.78 -10.44 -20.22
C THR A 319 18.85 -9.50 -20.76
N MET A 320 20.10 -9.97 -20.86
CA MET A 320 21.20 -9.18 -21.43
C MET A 320 20.94 -8.84 -22.91
N GLU A 321 20.40 -9.78 -23.68
CA GLU A 321 19.96 -9.55 -25.08
C GLU A 321 18.83 -8.51 -25.17
N LEU A 322 17.89 -8.54 -24.22
CA LEU A 322 16.80 -7.56 -24.16
C LEU A 322 17.30 -6.14 -23.86
N TYR A 323 18.34 -5.97 -23.04
CA TYR A 323 18.95 -4.64 -22.86
C TYR A 323 19.55 -4.13 -24.16
N ALA A 324 20.28 -4.98 -24.90
CA ALA A 324 20.86 -4.62 -26.19
C ALA A 324 19.76 -4.22 -27.19
N LYS A 325 18.67 -5.01 -27.25
CA LYS A 325 17.49 -4.69 -28.06
C LYS A 325 16.83 -3.36 -27.66
N ALA A 326 16.71 -3.08 -26.37
CA ALA A 326 16.17 -1.83 -25.87
C ALA A 326 17.03 -0.62 -26.26
N MET A 327 18.37 -0.76 -26.20
CA MET A 327 19.31 0.28 -26.65
C MET A 327 19.24 0.50 -28.16
N GLN A 328 19.16 -0.57 -28.95
CA GLN A 328 19.00 -0.48 -30.41
C GLN A 328 17.71 0.25 -30.79
N ARG A 329 16.59 -0.06 -30.12
CA ARG A 329 15.31 0.66 -30.32
C ARG A 329 15.36 2.12 -29.91
N ALA A 330 16.27 2.48 -29.01
CA ALA A 330 16.52 3.87 -28.63
C ALA A 330 17.43 4.61 -29.63
N GLY A 331 17.82 3.97 -30.75
CA GLY A 331 18.62 4.58 -31.81
C GLY A 331 20.13 4.50 -31.61
N ILE A 332 20.61 3.70 -30.65
CA ILE A 332 22.05 3.47 -30.47
C ILE A 332 22.56 2.52 -31.58
N ASP A 333 23.67 2.89 -32.21
CA ASP A 333 24.31 2.06 -33.23
C ASP A 333 24.67 0.67 -32.65
N PRO A 334 24.26 -0.45 -33.28
CA PRO A 334 24.62 -1.78 -32.84
C PRO A 334 26.11 -2.01 -32.55
N ALA A 335 27.02 -1.31 -33.25
CA ALA A 335 28.46 -1.41 -33.02
C ALA A 335 28.92 -0.72 -31.71
N GLU A 336 28.14 0.21 -31.19
CA GLU A 336 28.40 0.95 -29.95
C GLU A 336 27.72 0.34 -28.72
N ILE A 337 26.80 -0.61 -28.92
CA ILE A 337 26.07 -1.28 -27.83
C ILE A 337 27.04 -2.17 -27.06
N ARG A 338 27.28 -1.80 -25.79
CA ARG A 338 28.03 -2.61 -24.83
C ARG A 338 27.15 -2.91 -23.63
N VAL A 339 26.72 -4.16 -23.52
CA VAL A 339 25.94 -4.66 -22.39
C VAL A 339 26.79 -5.67 -21.64
N GLU A 340 27.44 -5.21 -20.59
CA GLU A 340 28.32 -6.03 -19.75
C GLU A 340 27.79 -6.06 -18.31
N VAL A 341 28.05 -7.16 -17.60
CA VAL A 341 27.59 -7.35 -16.22
C VAL A 341 27.97 -6.18 -15.30
N PRO A 342 29.21 -5.65 -15.31
CA PRO A 342 29.56 -4.48 -14.48
C PRO A 342 28.73 -3.24 -14.83
N GLY A 343 28.44 -3.02 -16.12
CA GLY A 343 27.62 -1.91 -16.59
C GLY A 343 26.17 -2.01 -16.10
N VAL A 344 25.58 -3.22 -16.15
CA VAL A 344 24.23 -3.49 -15.63
C VAL A 344 24.19 -3.33 -14.10
N GLN A 345 25.22 -3.79 -13.38
CA GLN A 345 25.31 -3.59 -11.93
C GLN A 345 25.35 -2.11 -11.55
N GLN A 346 26.19 -1.31 -12.23
CA GLN A 346 26.26 0.13 -12.00
C GLN A 346 24.95 0.84 -12.38
N ALA A 347 24.28 0.39 -13.44
CA ALA A 347 22.96 0.89 -13.81
C ALA A 347 21.93 0.61 -12.70
N LEU A 348 21.89 -0.60 -12.13
CA LEU A 348 20.98 -0.95 -11.03
C LEU A 348 21.25 -0.15 -9.75
N ILE A 349 22.51 0.15 -9.44
CA ILE A 349 22.88 1.01 -8.31
C ILE A 349 22.40 2.43 -8.56
N ALA A 350 22.72 3.01 -9.73
CA ALA A 350 22.30 4.36 -10.08
C ALA A 350 20.77 4.52 -10.11
N LEU A 351 20.04 3.50 -10.58
CA LEU A 351 18.57 3.50 -10.57
C LEU A 351 17.99 3.44 -9.14
N GLN A 352 18.67 2.79 -8.19
CA GLN A 352 18.31 2.83 -6.77
C GLN A 352 18.56 4.20 -6.15
N GLU A 353 19.72 4.80 -6.41
CA GLU A 353 20.05 6.15 -5.92
C GLU A 353 19.04 7.19 -6.43
N LYS A 354 18.56 7.02 -7.66
CA LYS A 354 17.48 7.81 -8.27
C LYS A 354 16.07 7.45 -7.79
N LYS A 355 15.93 6.46 -6.88
CA LYS A 355 14.65 5.94 -6.35
C LYS A 355 13.68 5.45 -7.43
N LEU A 356 14.21 4.92 -8.54
CA LEU A 356 13.42 4.34 -9.63
C LEU A 356 13.31 2.81 -9.53
N VAL A 357 14.33 2.20 -8.95
CA VAL A 357 14.41 0.76 -8.73
C VAL A 357 14.64 0.54 -7.24
N TRP A 358 14.07 -0.53 -6.74
CA TRP A 358 14.31 -1.01 -5.40
C TRP A 358 14.90 -2.42 -5.45
N LYS A 359 15.81 -2.69 -4.52
CA LYS A 359 16.47 -3.98 -4.37
C LYS A 359 15.98 -4.65 -3.10
N ALA A 360 15.42 -5.83 -3.28
CA ALA A 360 15.06 -6.78 -2.24
C ALA A 360 16.27 -7.41 -1.55
N SER A 361 16.02 -7.98 -0.37
CA SER A 361 16.87 -9.06 0.17
C SER A 361 17.05 -10.17 -0.88
N ARG A 362 18.24 -10.77 -0.96
CA ARG A 362 18.59 -11.85 -1.91
C ARG A 362 18.75 -11.44 -3.39
N GLY A 363 18.87 -10.15 -3.69
CA GLY A 363 19.27 -9.69 -5.03
C GLY A 363 18.14 -9.66 -6.07
N VAL A 364 16.89 -9.69 -5.64
CA VAL A 364 15.73 -9.42 -6.50
C VAL A 364 15.59 -7.90 -6.68
N TYR A 365 15.24 -7.44 -7.88
CA TYR A 365 15.04 -6.03 -8.18
C TYR A 365 13.63 -5.83 -8.71
N ALA A 366 13.00 -4.73 -8.32
CA ALA A 366 11.69 -4.34 -8.80
C ALA A 366 11.64 -2.83 -9.03
N VAL A 367 10.73 -2.38 -9.88
CA VAL A 367 10.48 -0.96 -10.10
C VAL A 367 9.89 -0.35 -8.82
N ASP A 368 10.32 0.85 -8.45
CA ASP A 368 9.99 1.43 -7.14
C ASP A 368 8.49 1.75 -7.01
N GLU A 369 7.89 2.29 -8.06
CA GLU A 369 6.47 2.64 -8.15
C GLU A 369 5.87 2.23 -9.49
N ASN A 370 4.63 1.74 -9.49
CA ASN A 370 3.91 1.33 -10.71
C ASN A 370 3.75 2.46 -11.73
N VAL A 371 3.68 3.73 -11.28
CA VAL A 371 3.58 4.87 -12.19
C VAL A 371 4.75 4.95 -13.16
N ILE A 372 5.94 4.46 -12.79
CA ILE A 372 7.09 4.37 -13.69
C ILE A 372 6.79 3.43 -14.86
N VAL A 373 6.23 2.25 -14.57
CA VAL A 373 5.85 1.26 -15.58
C VAL A 373 4.79 1.82 -16.52
N ASP A 374 3.79 2.51 -15.97
CA ASP A 374 2.70 3.10 -16.75
C ASP A 374 3.20 4.23 -17.66
N LEU A 375 4.11 5.08 -17.18
CA LEU A 375 4.75 6.11 -18.00
C LEU A 375 5.58 5.50 -19.14
N LEU A 376 6.43 4.52 -18.84
CA LEU A 376 7.23 3.83 -19.86
C LEU A 376 6.34 3.12 -20.90
N ARG A 377 5.21 2.55 -20.47
CA ARG A 377 4.23 1.93 -21.36
C ARG A 377 3.52 2.97 -22.23
N GLY A 378 3.07 4.08 -21.64
CA GLY A 378 2.42 5.18 -22.35
C GLY A 378 3.31 5.81 -23.42
N ASP A 379 4.62 5.87 -23.16
CA ASP A 379 5.62 6.36 -24.12
C ASP A 379 6.05 5.30 -25.16
N GLY A 380 5.43 4.09 -25.15
CA GLY A 380 5.75 3.00 -26.07
C GLY A 380 7.12 2.32 -25.84
N LEU A 381 7.77 2.61 -24.71
CA LEU A 381 9.15 2.21 -24.44
C LEU A 381 9.31 0.74 -24.00
N LEU A 382 8.20 0.05 -23.72
CA LEU A 382 8.20 -1.35 -23.27
C LEU A 382 7.91 -2.35 -24.39
N GLU A 383 7.52 -1.89 -25.57
CA GLU A 383 7.14 -2.77 -26.68
C GLU A 383 8.27 -3.73 -27.05
N GLY A 384 7.94 -4.99 -27.34
CA GLY A 384 8.90 -5.98 -27.82
C GLY A 384 9.99 -6.38 -26.81
N LEU A 385 9.83 -6.04 -25.52
CA LEU A 385 10.77 -6.38 -24.44
C LEU A 385 10.25 -7.51 -23.51
N TYR A 386 9.27 -8.29 -23.96
CA TYR A 386 8.64 -9.39 -23.22
C TYR A 386 9.36 -10.73 -23.36
#